data_AF-A0A0W1A5C2-F1
#
_entry.id   AF-A0A0W1A5C2-F1
#
_cell.length_a   1.000
_cell.length_b   1.000
_cell.length_c   1.000
_cell.angle_alpha   90.00
_cell.angle_beta   90.00
_cell.angle_gamma   90.00
#
_symmetry.space_group_name_H-M   'P 1'
#
loop_
_entity.id
_entity.type
_entity.pdbx_description
1 polymer ?
#
loop_
_entity_poly.entity_id
_entity_poly.type
_entity_poly.pdbx_seq_one_letter_code
_entity_poly.pdbx_strand_id
1 'polypeptide(L)'
;MLKTSSLKHNFFNRTNSSIPELSFTEEEFNLSLLSLEFSTLYELFLSNKERLQANNGMVLYLNFLCNYLISYYQTDYVAENLNQLLMKKNELDRFIEEQSIQNKRNKREPLEANCKAQPKKSSDEFIHSFVSSSKIRKHLSSFISNRSYWNYSRALSNHVINYLQKIGAVDSLKEINELFGLNYSPEELTALLDKPQIALRLLGFILYGLRFALNLLIMTKHVVLAALNPKLSSKKVLVQEVEKRSYTMSTDLFWGTVNLFNFFGPHWGIDAFLLAKVNLFFLMIDIALFFVLWHIENSQYQFCVNELLLQKHEATSSLERAIIERQIDILNDQKEIQQNYYLFNIAAANVFVLAFAASLIVSGPLTLIGLAAASMLGNAMYNTAEEYKQYRRSIADLKRETLNGTLVADDYHDVLMQNLRVEQAAAQTKFWKNLMFNTGFTALIITAAAVSWPIALSLTLVYIGCKTNNEDRWQPKQSESKPEHLNIYRLFNANSTNKPPRAEEAVSLPLSITE
;
A
#
# COMPACT_ATOMS: atom_id res chain seq x y z
N MET A 1 -9.76 -13.22 27.02
CA MET A 1 -10.35 -13.74 25.78
C MET A 1 -11.55 -12.89 25.43
N LEU A 2 -11.64 -12.41 24.19
CA LEU A 2 -12.75 -11.54 23.75
C LEU A 2 -14.03 -12.33 23.49
N LYS A 3 -15.21 -11.71 23.62
CA LYS A 3 -16.50 -12.32 23.22
C LYS A 3 -16.48 -12.89 21.80
N THR A 4 -15.80 -12.25 20.86
CA THR A 4 -15.65 -12.70 19.46
C THR A 4 -14.94 -14.05 19.36
N SER A 5 -13.95 -14.29 20.22
CA SER A 5 -13.21 -15.55 20.32
C SER A 5 -14.10 -16.68 20.83
N SER A 6 -14.93 -16.42 21.85
CA SER A 6 -15.92 -17.40 22.33
C SER A 6 -16.95 -17.77 21.26
N LEU A 7 -17.35 -16.79 20.44
CA LEU A 7 -18.31 -16.98 19.37
C LEU A 7 -17.74 -17.87 18.26
N LYS A 8 -16.47 -17.67 17.88
CA LYS A 8 -15.75 -18.51 16.93
C LYS A 8 -15.79 -19.98 17.35
N HIS A 9 -15.42 -20.27 18.60
CA HIS A 9 -15.44 -21.64 19.13
C HIS A 9 -16.84 -22.28 19.05
N ASN A 10 -17.92 -21.50 19.26
CA ASN A 10 -19.28 -22.02 19.13
C ASN A 10 -19.63 -22.45 17.70
N PHE A 11 -19.17 -21.71 16.68
CA PHE A 11 -19.36 -22.09 15.28
C PHE A 11 -18.62 -23.39 14.91
N PHE A 12 -17.42 -23.61 15.48
CA PHE A 12 -16.65 -24.82 15.23
C PHE A 12 -17.13 -26.03 16.03
N ASN A 13 -17.62 -25.83 17.26
CA ASN A 13 -18.12 -26.88 18.14
C ASN A 13 -19.61 -27.19 17.96
N ARG A 14 -20.32 -26.42 17.13
CA ARG A 14 -21.78 -26.56 16.90
C ARG A 14 -22.59 -26.52 18.20
N THR A 15 -22.11 -25.78 19.19
CA THR A 15 -22.83 -25.58 20.45
C THR A 15 -24.01 -24.65 20.19
N ASN A 16 -25.20 -25.07 20.61
CA ASN A 16 -26.48 -24.38 20.38
C ASN A 16 -26.66 -23.17 21.33
N SER A 17 -25.61 -22.37 21.52
CA SER A 17 -25.69 -21.12 22.26
C SER A 17 -26.27 -20.04 21.33
N SER A 18 -27.30 -19.34 21.78
CA SER A 18 -27.83 -18.15 21.12
C SER A 18 -26.67 -17.23 20.72
N ILE A 19 -26.61 -16.82 19.44
CA ILE A 19 -25.64 -15.84 18.97
C ILE A 19 -25.82 -14.57 19.83
N PRO A 20 -24.83 -14.17 20.63
CA PRO A 20 -24.94 -13.00 21.48
C PRO A 20 -25.15 -11.76 20.62
N GLU A 21 -26.07 -10.88 21.03
CA GLU A 21 -26.29 -9.60 20.37
C GLU A 21 -25.07 -8.70 20.65
N LEU A 22 -24.14 -8.62 19.70
CA LEU A 22 -22.94 -7.82 19.83
C LEU A 22 -23.26 -6.33 19.60
N SER A 23 -23.14 -5.49 20.61
CA SER A 23 -23.30 -4.03 20.44
C SER A 23 -21.98 -3.34 20.11
N PHE A 24 -22.02 -2.34 19.21
CA PHE A 24 -20.82 -1.54 18.87
C PHE A 24 -20.42 -0.55 20.00
N THR A 25 -21.26 -0.41 21.03
CA THR A 25 -20.97 0.41 22.23
C THR A 25 -20.21 -0.36 23.30
N GLU A 26 -20.17 -1.70 23.25
CA GLU A 26 -19.50 -2.53 24.25
C GLU A 26 -18.00 -2.25 24.30
N GLU A 27 -17.39 -2.31 25.48
CA GLU A 27 -15.95 -2.05 25.67
C GLU A 27 -15.07 -2.99 24.84
N GLU A 28 -15.46 -4.25 24.71
CA GLU A 28 -14.74 -5.28 23.96
C GLU A 28 -14.79 -5.11 22.43
N PHE A 29 -15.71 -4.30 21.90
CA PHE A 29 -15.81 -4.09 20.44
C PHE A 29 -14.54 -3.44 19.88
N ASN A 30 -13.85 -4.16 18.99
CA ASN A 30 -12.66 -3.69 18.30
C ASN A 30 -12.81 -3.92 16.79
N LEU A 31 -13.07 -2.84 16.04
CA LEU A 31 -13.25 -2.89 14.58
C LEU A 31 -12.00 -3.38 13.85
N SER A 32 -10.81 -2.97 14.30
CA SER A 32 -9.53 -3.36 13.67
C SER A 32 -9.31 -4.86 13.78
N LEU A 33 -9.58 -5.45 14.94
CA LEU A 33 -9.50 -6.90 15.15
C LEU A 33 -10.53 -7.65 14.30
N LEU A 34 -11.79 -7.21 14.30
CA LEU A 34 -12.87 -7.84 13.50
C LEU A 34 -12.58 -7.77 12.00
N SER A 35 -12.06 -6.63 11.52
CA SER A 35 -11.71 -6.44 10.11
C SER A 35 -10.54 -7.35 9.72
N LEU A 36 -9.58 -7.54 10.61
CA LEU A 36 -8.44 -8.44 10.43
C LEU A 36 -8.89 -9.91 10.41
N GLU A 37 -9.74 -10.31 11.37
CA GLU A 37 -10.28 -11.66 11.44
C GLU A 37 -11.12 -11.98 10.19
N PHE A 38 -12.00 -11.07 9.76
CA PHE A 38 -12.73 -11.21 8.51
C PHE A 38 -11.79 -11.31 7.30
N SER A 39 -10.77 -10.45 7.22
CA SER A 39 -9.87 -10.41 6.06
C SER A 39 -9.04 -11.69 5.94
N THR A 40 -8.50 -12.20 7.05
CA THR A 40 -7.73 -13.45 7.08
C THR A 40 -8.62 -14.67 6.78
N LEU A 41 -9.83 -14.74 7.35
CA LEU A 41 -10.77 -15.83 7.06
C LEU A 41 -11.27 -15.80 5.61
N TYR A 42 -11.49 -14.61 5.05
CA TYR A 42 -11.88 -14.47 3.65
C TYR A 42 -10.76 -14.91 2.70
N GLU A 43 -9.50 -14.57 3.00
CA GLU A 43 -8.34 -15.05 2.22
C GLU A 43 -8.18 -16.58 2.29
N LEU A 44 -8.43 -17.17 3.46
CA LEU A 44 -8.48 -18.63 3.61
C LEU A 44 -9.66 -19.26 2.86
N PHE A 45 -10.82 -18.61 2.85
CA PHE A 45 -11.99 -19.07 2.13
C PHE A 45 -11.70 -19.16 0.63
N LEU A 46 -11.11 -18.11 0.06
CA LEU A 46 -10.72 -18.06 -1.35
C LEU A 46 -9.68 -19.15 -1.66
N SER A 47 -8.66 -19.28 -0.81
CA SER A 47 -7.58 -20.27 -0.97
C SER A 47 -8.05 -21.73 -0.89
N ASN A 48 -9.25 -21.98 -0.33
CA ASN A 48 -9.74 -23.33 -0.05
C ASN A 48 -11.16 -23.57 -0.58
N LYS A 49 -11.67 -22.71 -1.47
CA LYS A 49 -13.06 -22.68 -1.91
C LYS A 49 -13.56 -24.04 -2.40
N GLU A 50 -12.74 -24.76 -3.17
CA GLU A 50 -13.07 -26.09 -3.72
C GLU A 50 -13.15 -27.20 -2.66
N ARG A 51 -12.49 -27.02 -1.51
CA ARG A 51 -12.43 -28.00 -0.42
C ARG A 51 -13.45 -27.74 0.69
N LEU A 52 -14.07 -26.56 0.69
CA LEU A 52 -15.00 -26.13 1.72
C LEU A 52 -16.44 -26.53 1.36
N GLN A 53 -17.24 -26.81 2.39
CA GLN A 53 -18.68 -27.04 2.29
C GLN A 53 -19.44 -25.85 2.88
N ALA A 54 -20.67 -25.60 2.41
CA ALA A 54 -21.49 -24.49 2.91
C ALA A 54 -21.81 -24.58 4.41
N ASN A 55 -21.87 -25.79 4.98
CA ASN A 55 -22.10 -26.04 6.41
C ASN A 55 -20.81 -26.08 7.24
N ASN A 56 -19.66 -25.73 6.66
CA ASN A 56 -18.40 -25.65 7.38
C ASN A 56 -18.45 -24.50 8.40
N GLY A 57 -18.02 -24.75 9.64
CA GLY A 57 -18.04 -23.76 10.71
C GLY A 57 -17.31 -22.45 10.33
N MET A 58 -16.24 -22.54 9.53
CA MET A 58 -15.53 -21.39 8.99
C MET A 58 -16.39 -20.53 8.07
N VAL A 59 -17.15 -21.16 7.16
CA VAL A 59 -18.01 -20.46 6.17
C VAL A 59 -19.15 -19.77 6.89
N LEU A 60 -19.77 -20.44 7.86
CA LEU A 60 -20.84 -19.88 8.69
C LEU A 60 -20.35 -18.71 9.54
N TYR A 61 -19.18 -18.85 10.17
CA TYR A 61 -18.57 -17.78 10.96
C TYR A 61 -18.15 -16.59 10.10
N LEU A 62 -17.56 -16.83 8.92
CA LEU A 62 -17.21 -15.79 7.96
C LEU A 62 -18.45 -15.02 7.49
N ASN A 63 -19.56 -15.72 7.21
CA ASN A 63 -20.83 -15.09 6.85
C ASN A 63 -21.39 -14.22 7.98
N PHE A 64 -21.32 -14.72 9.23
CA PHE A 64 -21.69 -13.95 10.41
C PHE A 64 -20.86 -12.66 10.53
N LEU A 65 -19.52 -12.76 10.45
CA LEU A 65 -18.63 -11.59 10.51
C LEU A 65 -18.90 -10.59 9.39
N CYS A 66 -19.17 -11.08 8.17
CA CYS A 66 -19.49 -10.22 7.03
C CYS A 66 -20.76 -9.41 7.30
N ASN A 67 -21.83 -10.06 7.78
CA ASN A 67 -23.08 -9.38 8.13
C ASN A 67 -22.88 -8.37 9.26
N TYR A 68 -22.10 -8.75 10.28
CA TYR A 68 -21.81 -7.88 11.41
C TYR A 68 -21.05 -6.61 10.99
N LEU A 69 -20.04 -6.75 10.14
CA LEU A 69 -19.31 -5.62 9.56
C LEU A 69 -20.18 -4.77 8.63
N ILE A 70 -21.07 -5.37 7.84
CA ILE A 70 -22.05 -4.63 7.02
C ILE A 70 -22.95 -3.79 7.93
N SER A 71 -23.49 -4.36 9.01
CA SER A 71 -24.32 -3.62 9.97
C SER A 71 -23.56 -2.47 10.62
N TYR A 72 -22.27 -2.66 10.94
CA TYR A 72 -21.41 -1.59 11.45
C TYR A 72 -21.28 -0.46 10.42
N TYR A 73 -20.87 -0.77 9.19
CA TYR A 73 -20.63 0.26 8.16
C TYR A 73 -21.90 0.88 7.59
N GLN A 74 -23.06 0.26 7.73
CA GLN A 74 -24.36 0.91 7.51
C GLN A 74 -24.65 1.97 8.60
N THR A 75 -24.17 1.73 9.82
CA THR A 75 -24.40 2.61 10.98
C THR A 75 -23.39 3.77 11.03
N ASP A 76 -22.11 3.51 10.78
CA ASP A 76 -20.99 4.48 10.78
C ASP A 76 -20.78 5.16 9.39
N TYR A 77 -21.48 4.66 8.37
CA TYR A 77 -21.52 5.12 6.98
C TYR A 77 -20.15 5.40 6.34
N VAL A 78 -19.45 4.32 5.98
CA VAL A 78 -18.27 4.35 5.09
C VAL A 78 -18.60 3.62 3.80
N ALA A 79 -19.13 4.35 2.80
CA ALA A 79 -19.68 3.79 1.57
C ALA A 79 -18.72 2.87 0.80
N GLU A 80 -17.42 3.19 0.78
CA GLU A 80 -16.40 2.38 0.10
C GLU A 80 -16.22 1.00 0.76
N ASN A 81 -16.06 0.98 2.08
CA ASN A 81 -15.93 -0.26 2.85
C ASN A 81 -17.22 -1.09 2.77
N LEU A 82 -18.39 -0.44 2.85
CA LEU A 82 -19.68 -1.11 2.72
C LEU A 82 -19.83 -1.78 1.35
N ASN A 83 -19.49 -1.09 0.26
CA ASN A 83 -19.57 -1.65 -1.08
C ASN A 83 -18.62 -2.85 -1.27
N GLN A 84 -17.40 -2.78 -0.74
CA GLN A 84 -16.46 -3.90 -0.77
C GLN A 84 -17.00 -5.11 0.00
N LEU A 85 -17.57 -4.90 1.19
CA LEU A 85 -18.17 -5.98 1.97
C LEU A 85 -19.39 -6.59 1.29
N LEU A 86 -20.25 -5.77 0.66
CA LEU A 86 -21.39 -6.26 -0.11
C LEU A 86 -20.95 -7.11 -1.31
N MET A 87 -19.87 -6.74 -2.00
CA MET A 87 -19.31 -7.57 -3.07
C MET A 87 -18.81 -8.92 -2.55
N LYS A 88 -18.05 -8.92 -1.45
CA LYS A 88 -17.58 -10.15 -0.80
C LYS A 88 -18.73 -11.02 -0.29
N LYS A 89 -19.80 -10.40 0.22
CA LYS A 89 -21.02 -11.07 0.66
C LYS A 89 -21.71 -11.78 -0.50
N ASN A 90 -21.87 -11.11 -1.64
CA ASN A 90 -22.46 -11.70 -2.83
C ASN A 90 -21.65 -12.91 -3.33
N GLU A 91 -20.32 -12.87 -3.26
CA GLU A 91 -19.49 -14.02 -3.60
C GLU A 91 -19.72 -15.19 -2.64
N LEU A 92 -19.77 -14.91 -1.35
CA LEU A 92 -20.01 -15.91 -0.30
C LEU A 92 -21.41 -16.54 -0.43
N ASP A 93 -22.43 -15.72 -0.70
CA ASP A 93 -23.80 -16.18 -0.91
C ASP A 93 -23.91 -17.07 -2.14
N ARG A 94 -23.30 -16.66 -3.25
CA ARG A 94 -23.24 -17.48 -4.46
C ARG A 94 -22.59 -18.84 -4.18
N PHE A 95 -21.49 -18.87 -3.43
CA PHE A 95 -20.85 -20.12 -3.03
C PHE A 95 -21.76 -21.01 -2.16
N ILE A 96 -22.45 -20.42 -1.18
CA ILE A 96 -23.39 -21.14 -0.30
C ILE A 96 -24.56 -21.70 -1.11
N GLU A 97 -25.12 -20.91 -2.04
CA GLU A 97 -26.20 -21.30 -2.93
C GLU A 97 -25.78 -22.45 -3.86
N GLU A 98 -24.64 -22.32 -4.56
CA GLU A 98 -24.10 -23.34 -5.46
C GLU A 98 -23.91 -24.70 -4.75
N GLN A 99 -23.31 -24.68 -3.55
CA GLN A 99 -23.13 -25.88 -2.72
C GLN A 99 -24.46 -26.45 -2.21
N SER A 100 -25.43 -25.59 -1.88
CA SER A 100 -26.77 -26.05 -1.47
C SER A 100 -27.53 -26.73 -2.60
N ILE A 101 -27.38 -26.23 -3.83
CA ILE A 101 -27.99 -26.79 -5.04
C ILE A 101 -27.30 -28.11 -5.39
N GLN A 102 -25.97 -28.18 -5.33
CA GLN A 102 -25.21 -29.40 -5.62
C GLN A 102 -25.50 -30.52 -4.61
N ASN A 103 -25.65 -30.19 -3.33
CA ASN A 103 -26.09 -31.13 -2.29
C ASN A 103 -27.54 -31.60 -2.48
N LYS A 104 -28.42 -30.80 -3.09
CA LYS A 104 -29.78 -31.20 -3.48
C LYS A 104 -29.80 -32.04 -4.77
N ARG A 105 -28.91 -31.75 -5.73
CA ARG A 105 -28.79 -32.42 -7.04
C ARG A 105 -28.18 -33.82 -6.95
N ASN A 106 -27.29 -34.07 -5.97
CA ASN A 106 -26.83 -35.42 -5.63
C ASN A 106 -27.93 -36.34 -5.05
N LYS A 107 -29.18 -35.85 -4.90
CA LYS A 107 -30.36 -36.64 -4.52
C LYS A 107 -31.44 -36.74 -5.61
N ARG A 108 -31.30 -36.12 -6.79
CA ARG A 108 -32.19 -36.31 -7.96
C ARG A 108 -31.66 -35.58 -9.21
N GLU A 109 -31.82 -36.23 -10.36
CA GLU A 109 -31.52 -35.74 -11.71
C GLU A 109 -32.36 -34.52 -12.17
N PRO A 110 -31.98 -33.85 -13.28
CA PRO A 110 -31.90 -32.39 -13.35
C PRO A 110 -33.18 -31.73 -13.87
N LEU A 111 -33.42 -30.50 -13.41
CA LEU A 111 -34.27 -29.57 -14.14
C LEU A 111 -33.74 -28.14 -14.03
N GLU A 112 -33.83 -27.47 -15.16
CA GLU A 112 -33.43 -26.11 -15.47
C GLU A 112 -34.18 -25.08 -14.61
N ALA A 113 -33.50 -24.01 -14.21
CA ALA A 113 -34.14 -22.70 -14.05
C ALA A 113 -33.09 -21.57 -14.04
N ASN A 114 -33.24 -20.69 -15.03
CA ASN A 114 -32.84 -19.29 -15.03
C ASN A 114 -33.21 -18.59 -13.72
N CYS A 115 -32.33 -17.71 -13.22
CA CYS A 115 -32.77 -16.42 -12.68
C CYS A 115 -31.62 -15.40 -12.65
N LYS A 116 -31.60 -14.53 -13.66
CA LYS A 116 -30.85 -13.26 -13.62
C LYS A 116 -31.66 -12.27 -12.79
N ALA A 117 -31.11 -11.82 -11.66
CA ALA A 117 -31.52 -10.58 -11.02
C ALA A 117 -30.30 -9.65 -10.98
N GLN A 118 -30.18 -8.78 -11.99
CA GLN A 118 -29.29 -7.62 -11.91
C GLN A 118 -30.02 -6.50 -11.15
N PRO A 119 -29.40 -5.88 -10.13
CA PRO A 119 -29.95 -4.69 -9.52
C PRO A 119 -29.87 -3.51 -10.51
N LYS A 120 -31.03 -2.95 -10.85
CA LYS A 120 -31.16 -1.67 -11.56
C LYS A 120 -30.50 -0.58 -10.71
N LYS A 121 -29.37 -0.04 -11.18
CA LYS A 121 -28.80 1.20 -10.65
C LYS A 121 -29.56 2.38 -11.26
N SER A 122 -30.20 3.18 -10.42
CA SER A 122 -30.81 4.44 -10.83
C SER A 122 -29.70 5.42 -11.24
N SER A 123 -29.89 6.06 -12.38
CA SER A 123 -28.98 7.03 -12.98
C SER A 123 -28.98 8.40 -12.29
N ASP A 124 -29.82 8.60 -11.28
CA ASP A 124 -30.04 9.91 -10.66
C ASP A 124 -29.18 10.14 -9.39
N GLU A 125 -28.55 9.10 -8.84
CA GLU A 125 -27.47 9.24 -7.81
C GLU A 125 -26.11 9.62 -8.43
N PHE A 126 -26.00 9.55 -9.76
CA PHE A 126 -24.75 9.67 -10.49
C PHE A 126 -24.20 11.12 -10.52
N ILE A 127 -25.06 12.12 -10.33
CA ILE A 127 -24.71 13.54 -10.43
C ILE A 127 -24.39 14.18 -9.06
N HIS A 128 -24.88 13.64 -7.95
CA HIS A 128 -24.48 14.07 -6.60
C HIS A 128 -23.33 13.26 -5.98
N SER A 129 -22.91 12.15 -6.61
CA SER A 129 -21.68 11.42 -6.30
C SER A 129 -20.41 12.07 -6.89
N PHE A 130 -20.49 13.29 -7.43
CA PHE A 130 -19.35 13.96 -8.05
C PHE A 130 -18.25 14.25 -7.04
N VAL A 131 -17.17 13.48 -7.22
CA VAL A 131 -15.92 13.38 -6.48
C VAL A 131 -16.04 12.90 -5.03
N SER A 132 -16.07 11.57 -4.83
CA SER A 132 -15.89 10.99 -3.51
C SER A 132 -14.64 11.60 -2.86
N SER A 133 -14.72 11.95 -1.57
CA SER A 133 -13.61 12.56 -0.85
C SER A 133 -12.34 11.69 -0.91
N SER A 134 -12.48 10.38 -1.07
CA SER A 134 -11.38 9.45 -1.37
C SER A 134 -10.67 9.74 -2.70
N LYS A 135 -11.41 10.01 -3.79
CA LYS A 135 -10.83 10.38 -5.10
C LYS A 135 -10.11 11.72 -5.05
N ILE A 136 -10.70 12.75 -4.41
CA ILE A 136 -10.04 14.05 -4.23
C ILE A 136 -8.71 13.87 -3.49
N ARG A 137 -8.71 13.16 -2.36
CA ARG A 137 -7.50 12.91 -1.57
C ARG A 137 -6.43 12.14 -2.36
N LYS A 138 -6.85 11.19 -3.20
CA LYS A 138 -5.93 10.45 -4.09
C LYS A 138 -5.29 11.38 -5.13
N HIS A 139 -6.08 12.26 -5.76
CA HIS A 139 -5.55 13.26 -6.68
C HIS A 139 -4.61 14.25 -5.98
N LEU A 140 -4.97 14.77 -4.80
CA LEU A 140 -4.10 15.64 -4.01
C LEU A 140 -2.76 14.98 -3.68
N SER A 141 -2.80 13.71 -3.26
CA SER A 141 -1.59 12.94 -2.95
C SER A 141 -0.70 12.74 -4.18
N SER A 142 -1.30 12.49 -5.35
CA SER A 142 -0.60 12.40 -6.63
C SER A 142 0.03 13.75 -7.01
N PHE A 143 -0.68 14.86 -6.87
CA PHE A 143 -0.13 16.20 -7.13
C PHE A 143 1.03 16.55 -6.20
N ILE A 144 0.91 16.26 -4.90
CA ILE A 144 2.00 16.46 -3.91
C ILE A 144 3.25 15.68 -4.32
N SER A 145 3.08 14.41 -4.74
CA SER A 145 4.18 13.53 -5.14
C SER A 145 4.84 14.02 -6.44
N ASN A 146 4.04 14.35 -7.46
CA ASN A 146 4.52 14.88 -8.74
C ASN A 146 5.25 16.21 -8.59
N ARG A 147 4.75 17.09 -7.72
CA ARG A 147 5.39 18.37 -7.40
C ARG A 147 6.77 18.16 -6.77
N SER A 148 6.85 17.26 -5.79
CA SER A 148 8.12 16.93 -5.12
C SER A 148 9.10 16.31 -6.10
N TYR A 149 8.65 15.35 -6.91
CA TYR A 149 9.42 14.74 -8.00
C TYR A 149 9.98 15.76 -8.99
N TRP A 150 9.15 16.70 -9.46
CA TRP A 150 9.59 17.77 -10.34
C TRP A 150 10.65 18.66 -9.69
N ASN A 151 10.45 19.06 -8.43
CA ASN A 151 11.37 19.93 -7.70
C ASN A 151 12.76 19.29 -7.54
N TYR A 152 12.84 18.01 -7.17
CA TYR A 152 14.10 17.30 -7.03
C TYR A 152 14.76 17.03 -8.40
N SER A 153 13.98 16.65 -9.42
CA SER A 153 14.49 16.48 -10.79
C SER A 153 15.15 17.77 -11.30
N ARG A 154 14.45 18.90 -11.17
CA ARG A 154 14.96 20.22 -11.57
C ARG A 154 16.19 20.59 -10.76
N ALA A 155 16.19 20.40 -9.44
CA ALA A 155 17.35 20.74 -8.60
C ALA A 155 18.61 19.97 -9.04
N LEU A 156 18.50 18.66 -9.24
CA LEU A 156 19.59 17.85 -9.78
C LEU A 156 20.05 18.37 -11.15
N SER A 157 19.11 18.65 -12.05
CA SER A 157 19.41 19.15 -13.39
C SER A 157 20.17 20.47 -13.34
N ASN A 158 19.73 21.42 -12.51
CA ASN A 158 20.39 22.72 -12.34
C ASN A 158 21.83 22.56 -11.85
N HIS A 159 22.09 21.65 -10.90
CA HIS A 159 23.46 21.39 -10.44
C HIS A 159 24.34 20.79 -11.55
N VAL A 160 23.79 19.88 -12.35
CA VAL A 160 24.51 19.29 -13.50
C VAL A 160 24.78 20.32 -14.58
N ILE A 161 23.78 21.12 -14.96
CA ILE A 161 23.93 22.20 -15.98
C ILE A 161 25.00 23.20 -15.54
N ASN A 162 24.93 23.68 -14.30
CA ASN A 162 25.91 24.63 -13.75
C ASN A 162 27.34 24.04 -13.75
N TYR A 163 27.48 22.74 -13.53
CA TYR A 163 28.78 22.07 -13.63
C TYR A 163 29.27 21.97 -15.08
N LEU A 164 28.40 21.55 -16.01
CA LEU A 164 28.73 21.45 -17.43
C LEU A 164 29.14 22.80 -18.03
N GLN A 165 28.49 23.89 -17.62
CA GLN A 165 28.89 25.25 -17.97
C GLN A 165 30.29 25.59 -17.46
N LYS A 166 30.57 25.30 -16.17
CA LYS A 166 31.87 25.58 -15.55
C LYS A 166 33.05 24.87 -16.22
N ILE A 167 32.83 23.69 -16.79
CA ILE A 167 33.87 22.92 -17.48
C ILE A 167 33.93 23.20 -18.99
N GLY A 168 33.12 24.13 -19.51
CA GLY A 168 33.10 24.50 -20.93
C GLY A 168 32.45 23.46 -21.87
N ALA A 169 31.86 22.40 -21.34
CA ALA A 169 31.25 21.33 -22.15
C ALA A 169 30.02 21.82 -22.95
N VAL A 170 29.38 22.88 -22.47
CA VAL A 170 28.20 23.48 -23.12
C VAL A 170 28.56 24.17 -24.44
N ASP A 171 29.75 24.75 -24.56
CA ASP A 171 30.12 25.52 -25.76
C ASP A 171 30.31 24.61 -26.98
N SER A 172 30.86 23.39 -26.79
CA SER A 172 30.91 22.35 -27.84
C SER A 172 29.53 21.84 -28.26
N LEU A 173 28.50 22.03 -27.43
CA LEU A 173 27.14 21.53 -27.68
C LEU A 173 26.21 22.62 -28.26
N LYS A 174 26.56 23.91 -28.09
CA LYS A 174 25.92 25.03 -28.78
C LYS A 174 26.05 24.90 -30.30
N GLU A 175 27.20 24.44 -30.81
CA GLU A 175 27.41 24.18 -32.25
C GLU A 175 26.35 23.23 -32.83
N ILE A 176 25.90 22.23 -32.06
CA ILE A 176 24.85 21.30 -32.48
C ILE A 176 23.49 22.00 -32.53
N ASN A 177 23.19 22.91 -31.60
CA ASN A 177 21.92 23.64 -31.60
C ASN A 177 21.84 24.71 -32.69
N GLU A 178 22.96 25.35 -33.00
CA GLU A 178 23.09 26.29 -34.11
C GLU A 178 22.78 25.61 -35.45
N LEU A 179 23.19 24.35 -35.63
CA LEU A 179 22.85 23.53 -36.81
C LEU A 179 21.33 23.39 -37.02
N PHE A 180 20.53 23.44 -35.95
CA PHE A 180 19.06 23.34 -35.99
C PHE A 180 18.35 24.70 -35.86
N GLY A 181 19.09 25.81 -35.86
CA GLY A 181 18.52 27.16 -35.79
C GLY A 181 17.88 27.53 -34.45
N LEU A 182 18.26 26.84 -33.36
CA LEU A 182 17.72 27.06 -32.02
C LEU A 182 18.76 27.79 -31.15
N ASN A 183 18.55 29.08 -30.92
CA ASN A 183 19.43 29.91 -30.10
C ASN A 183 18.78 30.17 -28.72
N TYR A 184 19.00 29.28 -27.76
CA TYR A 184 18.76 29.59 -26.35
C TYR A 184 19.96 29.19 -25.51
N SER A 185 20.27 29.98 -24.49
CA SER A 185 21.36 29.69 -23.56
C SER A 185 20.90 28.76 -22.43
N PRO A 186 21.78 27.92 -21.83
CA PRO A 186 21.40 27.14 -20.66
C PRO A 186 21.00 28.01 -19.46
N GLU A 187 21.48 29.26 -19.39
CA GLU A 187 21.02 30.29 -18.45
C GLU A 187 19.55 30.68 -18.69
N GLU A 188 19.12 30.83 -19.94
CA GLU A 188 17.71 31.08 -20.28
C GLU A 188 16.81 29.89 -19.92
N LEU A 189 17.28 28.66 -20.14
CA LEU A 189 16.51 27.47 -19.77
C LEU A 189 16.38 27.34 -18.25
N THR A 190 17.48 27.52 -17.50
CA THR A 190 17.44 27.48 -16.02
C THR A 190 16.51 28.57 -15.47
N ALA A 191 16.55 29.78 -16.04
CA ALA A 191 15.62 30.85 -15.70
C ALA A 191 14.16 30.48 -16.01
N LEU A 192 13.89 29.82 -17.15
CA LEU A 192 12.56 29.33 -17.51
C LEU A 192 12.05 28.26 -16.53
N LEU A 193 12.91 27.33 -16.12
CA LEU A 193 12.62 26.28 -15.14
C LEU A 193 12.38 26.84 -13.72
N ASP A 194 12.90 28.02 -13.43
CA ASP A 194 12.76 28.69 -12.13
C ASP A 194 11.47 29.53 -12.03
N LYS A 195 10.91 30.01 -13.15
CA LYS A 195 9.62 30.73 -13.17
C LYS A 195 8.48 30.03 -12.41
N PRO A 196 8.21 28.72 -12.59
CA PRO A 196 7.12 28.06 -11.88
C PRO A 196 7.38 27.87 -10.38
N GLN A 197 8.59 28.12 -9.86
CA GLN A 197 8.95 27.80 -8.47
C GLN A 197 8.11 28.55 -7.44
N ILE A 198 7.77 29.81 -7.70
CA ILE A 198 6.91 30.60 -6.80
C ILE A 198 5.54 29.93 -6.67
N ALA A 199 4.94 29.57 -7.81
CA ALA A 199 3.65 28.89 -7.86
C ALA A 199 3.74 27.49 -7.22
N LEU A 200 4.80 26.73 -7.47
CA LEU A 200 4.99 25.38 -6.91
C LEU A 200 5.21 25.38 -5.39
N ARG A 201 5.87 26.41 -4.84
CA ARG A 201 6.03 26.57 -3.38
C ARG A 201 4.70 26.89 -2.71
N LEU A 202 3.96 27.85 -3.26
CA LEU A 202 2.62 28.21 -2.79
C LEU A 202 1.66 27.01 -2.87
N LEU A 203 1.68 26.33 -4.02
CA LEU A 203 0.87 25.12 -4.24
C LEU A 203 1.21 24.02 -3.23
N GLY A 204 2.47 23.91 -2.80
CA GLY A 204 2.87 23.00 -1.73
C GLY A 204 2.06 23.20 -0.46
N PHE A 205 2.08 24.43 0.07
CA PHE A 205 1.30 24.79 1.26
C PHE A 205 -0.21 24.51 1.06
N ILE A 206 -0.77 24.94 -0.08
CA ILE A 206 -2.20 24.78 -0.38
C ILE A 206 -2.61 23.30 -0.46
N LEU A 207 -1.83 22.46 -1.16
CA LEU A 207 -2.16 21.05 -1.34
C LEU A 207 -2.13 20.27 -0.02
N TYR A 208 -1.10 20.47 0.80
CA TYR A 208 -1.01 19.86 2.12
C TYR A 208 -2.13 20.36 3.04
N GLY A 209 -2.38 21.67 3.07
CA GLY A 209 -3.46 22.26 3.88
C GLY A 209 -4.85 21.76 3.48
N LEU A 210 -5.12 21.62 2.17
CA LEU A 210 -6.39 21.07 1.68
C LEU A 210 -6.55 19.59 2.03
N ARG A 211 -5.49 18.77 1.89
CA ARG A 211 -5.54 17.35 2.26
C ARG A 211 -5.73 17.17 3.77
N PHE A 212 -5.08 18.00 4.59
CA PHE A 212 -5.30 18.06 6.04
C PHE A 212 -6.75 18.39 6.38
N ALA A 213 -7.27 19.48 5.82
CA ALA A 213 -8.65 19.95 6.07
C ALA A 213 -9.68 18.89 5.67
N LEU A 214 -9.49 18.22 4.52
CA LEU A 214 -10.38 17.12 4.09
C LEU A 214 -10.37 15.95 5.08
N ASN A 215 -9.19 15.52 5.53
CA ASN A 215 -9.09 14.43 6.51
C ASN A 215 -9.72 14.82 7.86
N LEU A 216 -9.51 16.07 8.31
CA LEU A 216 -10.11 16.62 9.52
C LEU A 216 -11.65 16.67 9.41
N LEU A 217 -12.19 17.18 8.30
CA LEU A 217 -13.63 17.25 8.06
C LEU A 217 -14.28 15.87 8.05
N ILE A 218 -13.64 14.87 7.42
CA ILE A 218 -14.12 13.49 7.42
C ILE A 218 -14.12 12.91 8.83
N MET A 219 -13.02 13.08 9.58
CA MET A 219 -12.92 12.62 10.96
C MET A 219 -14.02 13.23 11.84
N THR A 220 -14.18 14.56 11.79
CA THR A 220 -15.22 15.26 12.55
C THR A 220 -16.61 14.79 12.15
N LYS A 221 -16.86 14.58 10.85
CA LYS A 221 -18.14 14.04 10.35
C LYS A 221 -18.45 12.68 10.99
N HIS A 222 -17.52 11.73 10.98
CA HIS A 222 -17.74 10.40 11.55
C HIS A 222 -17.95 10.46 13.07
N VAL A 223 -17.16 11.25 13.79
CA VAL A 223 -17.31 11.40 15.25
C VAL A 223 -18.66 12.04 15.62
N VAL A 224 -19.11 13.05 14.88
CA VAL A 224 -20.42 13.69 15.10
C VAL A 224 -21.55 12.72 14.79
N LEU A 225 -21.49 11.99 13.67
CA LEU A 225 -22.49 10.96 13.33
C LEU A 225 -22.55 9.86 14.40
N ALA A 226 -21.41 9.43 14.93
CA ALA A 226 -21.34 8.47 16.02
C ALA A 226 -21.89 9.03 17.33
N ALA A 227 -21.70 10.33 17.61
CA ALA A 227 -22.29 10.98 18.78
C ALA A 227 -23.82 11.11 18.71
N LEU A 228 -24.38 11.23 17.50
CA LEU A 228 -25.82 11.30 17.26
C LEU A 228 -26.50 9.93 17.21
N ASN A 229 -25.74 8.84 17.09
CA ASN A 229 -26.27 7.49 16.93
C ASN A 229 -26.08 6.67 18.22
N PRO A 230 -27.15 6.26 18.92
CA PRO A 230 -27.04 5.53 20.18
C PRO A 230 -26.40 4.14 20.04
N LYS A 231 -26.29 3.61 18.81
CA LYS A 231 -25.66 2.33 18.53
C LYS A 231 -24.13 2.40 18.42
N LEU A 232 -23.53 3.60 18.38
CA LEU A 232 -22.10 3.79 18.22
C LEU A 232 -21.49 4.47 19.43
N SER A 233 -20.21 4.20 19.69
CA SER A 233 -19.42 4.94 20.66
C SER A 233 -18.58 6.01 19.96
N SER A 234 -18.89 7.28 20.18
CA SER A 234 -18.13 8.41 19.61
C SER A 234 -16.65 8.38 19.99
N LYS A 235 -16.33 7.95 21.22
CA LYS A 235 -14.94 7.77 21.68
C LYS A 235 -14.21 6.71 20.84
N LYS A 236 -14.86 5.58 20.53
CA LYS A 236 -14.25 4.51 19.72
C LYS A 236 -14.07 4.94 18.28
N VAL A 237 -15.08 5.59 17.69
CA VAL A 237 -14.99 6.13 16.34
C VAL A 237 -13.89 7.19 16.25
N LEU A 238 -13.73 8.05 17.26
CA LEU A 238 -12.61 9.00 17.32
C LEU A 238 -11.26 8.29 17.31
N VAL A 239 -11.05 7.28 18.17
CA VAL A 239 -9.80 6.52 18.20
C VAL A 239 -9.52 5.87 16.85
N GLN A 240 -10.52 5.24 16.22
CA GLN A 240 -10.38 4.63 14.90
C GLN A 240 -10.03 5.64 13.81
N GLU A 241 -10.68 6.81 13.82
CA GLU A 241 -10.42 7.85 12.83
C GLU A 241 -9.04 8.48 13.02
N VAL A 242 -8.58 8.63 14.28
CA VAL A 242 -7.23 9.06 14.62
C VAL A 242 -6.20 8.02 14.19
N GLU A 243 -6.37 6.74 14.51
CA GLU A 243 -5.46 5.66 14.06
C GLU A 243 -5.35 5.64 12.52
N LYS A 244 -6.47 5.80 11.83
CA LYS A 244 -6.53 5.75 10.36
C LYS A 244 -5.92 6.97 9.66
N ARG A 245 -5.96 8.17 10.27
CA ARG A 245 -5.59 9.43 9.59
C ARG A 245 -4.44 10.19 10.22
N SER A 246 -4.10 9.92 11.49
CA SER A 246 -3.09 10.67 12.24
C SER A 246 -1.78 10.79 11.47
N TYR A 247 -1.24 9.70 10.93
CA TYR A 247 -0.01 9.73 10.16
C TYR A 247 -0.07 10.70 8.96
N THR A 248 -1.12 10.58 8.13
CA THR A 248 -1.27 11.46 6.96
C THR A 248 -1.50 12.91 7.38
N MET A 249 -2.31 13.14 8.42
CA MET A 249 -2.60 14.48 8.93
C MET A 249 -1.36 15.14 9.57
N SER A 250 -0.55 14.39 10.32
CA SER A 250 0.72 14.88 10.87
C SER A 250 1.70 15.21 9.76
N THR A 251 1.82 14.35 8.75
CA THR A 251 2.63 14.61 7.55
C THR A 251 2.16 15.88 6.85
N ASP A 252 0.85 16.05 6.64
CA ASP A 252 0.27 17.24 6.01
C ASP A 252 0.50 18.51 6.83
N LEU A 253 0.38 18.42 8.16
CA LEU A 253 0.62 19.54 9.05
C LEU A 253 2.09 19.99 8.96
N PHE A 254 3.03 19.05 9.13
CA PHE A 254 4.45 19.35 9.13
C PHE A 254 4.93 19.87 7.77
N TRP A 255 4.61 19.17 6.68
CA TRP A 255 5.00 19.62 5.35
C TRP A 255 4.24 20.87 4.90
N GLY A 256 2.98 21.05 5.30
CA GLY A 256 2.25 22.30 5.12
C GLY A 256 2.96 23.48 5.79
N THR A 257 3.34 23.32 7.06
CA THR A 257 4.10 24.33 7.83
C THR A 257 5.46 24.62 7.22
N VAL A 258 6.21 23.58 6.80
CA VAL A 258 7.48 23.75 6.09
C VAL A 258 7.30 24.57 4.81
N ASN A 259 6.32 24.25 3.98
CA ASN A 259 6.09 24.99 2.73
C ASN A 259 5.60 26.43 3.01
N LEU A 260 4.84 26.65 4.08
CA LEU A 260 4.45 27.98 4.55
C LEU A 260 5.68 28.82 4.90
N PHE A 261 6.59 28.30 5.73
CA PHE A 261 7.83 29.00 6.10
C PHE A 261 8.73 29.24 4.90
N ASN A 262 8.88 28.28 3.99
CA ASN A 262 9.71 28.47 2.79
C ASN A 262 9.12 29.50 1.80
N PHE A 263 7.82 29.79 1.85
CA PHE A 263 7.18 30.78 0.98
C PHE A 263 7.09 32.16 1.64
N PHE A 264 6.57 32.25 2.87
CA PHE A 264 6.36 33.52 3.57
C PHE A 264 7.56 33.95 4.44
N GLY A 265 8.52 33.05 4.71
CA GLY A 265 9.69 33.33 5.55
C GLY A 265 10.45 34.61 5.20
N PRO A 266 10.75 34.90 3.93
CA PRO A 266 11.38 36.17 3.55
C PRO A 266 10.55 37.40 3.92
N HIS A 267 9.22 37.33 3.86
CA HIS A 267 8.32 38.42 4.27
C HIS A 267 8.27 38.60 5.79
N TRP A 268 8.56 37.53 6.54
CA TRP A 268 8.67 37.55 8.00
C TRP A 268 10.08 37.85 8.51
N GLY A 269 11.04 38.10 7.61
CA GLY A 269 12.44 38.36 7.98
C GLY A 269 13.19 37.13 8.48
N ILE A 270 12.72 35.92 8.17
CA ILE A 270 13.41 34.68 8.52
C ILE A 270 14.54 34.46 7.52
N ASP A 271 15.78 34.38 8.01
CA ASP A 271 16.95 34.14 7.17
C ASP A 271 16.96 32.71 6.61
N ALA A 272 17.67 32.55 5.49
CA ALA A 272 17.73 31.28 4.76
C ALA A 272 18.37 30.13 5.57
N PHE A 273 19.31 30.45 6.47
CA PHE A 273 19.99 29.45 7.28
C PHE A 273 19.07 28.92 8.39
N LEU A 274 18.28 29.79 9.01
CA LEU A 274 17.24 29.38 9.94
C LEU A 274 16.17 28.52 9.24
N LEU A 275 15.71 28.91 8.04
CA LEU A 275 14.79 28.09 7.24
C LEU A 275 15.37 26.70 6.93
N ALA A 276 16.66 26.62 6.61
CA ALA A 276 17.33 25.34 6.37
C ALA A 276 17.33 24.46 7.62
N LYS A 277 17.60 25.01 8.82
CA LYS A 277 17.50 24.26 10.08
C LYS A 277 16.09 23.77 10.37
N VAL A 278 15.08 24.60 10.11
CA VAL A 278 13.67 24.21 10.23
C VAL A 278 13.36 23.04 9.30
N ASN A 279 13.78 23.12 8.04
CA ASN A 279 13.59 22.02 7.08
C ASN A 279 14.26 20.72 7.56
N LEU A 280 15.50 20.79 8.06
CA LEU A 280 16.20 19.64 8.60
C LEU A 280 15.48 19.02 9.81
N PHE A 281 14.98 19.85 10.73
CA PHE A 281 14.21 19.39 11.87
C PHE A 281 12.94 18.62 11.44
N PHE A 282 12.19 19.15 10.47
CA PHE A 282 11.00 18.46 9.96
C PHE A 282 11.32 17.17 9.18
N LEU A 283 12.44 17.12 8.47
CA LEU A 283 12.92 15.87 7.86
C LEU A 283 13.24 14.79 8.92
N MET A 284 13.77 15.17 10.08
CA MET A 284 13.98 14.24 11.20
C MET A 284 12.65 13.78 11.82
N ILE A 285 11.63 14.65 11.84
CA ILE A 285 10.29 14.28 12.29
C ILE A 285 9.68 13.21 11.38
N ASP A 286 9.89 13.26 10.07
CA ASP A 286 9.39 12.22 9.15
C ASP A 286 9.92 10.82 9.55
N ILE A 287 11.20 10.71 9.90
CA ILE A 287 11.78 9.45 10.42
C ILE A 287 11.05 9.01 11.69
N ALA A 288 10.85 9.93 12.64
CA ALA A 288 10.15 9.64 13.89
C ALA A 288 8.70 9.19 13.64
N LEU A 289 7.98 9.80 12.69
CA LEU A 289 6.63 9.40 12.32
C LEU A 289 6.57 7.96 11.79
N PHE A 290 7.54 7.54 10.95
CA PHE A 290 7.62 6.15 10.52
C PHE A 290 7.87 5.18 11.67
N PHE A 291 8.72 5.55 12.64
CA PHE A 291 8.94 4.72 13.85
C PHE A 291 7.68 4.61 14.71
N VAL A 292 6.94 5.71 14.91
CA VAL A 292 5.67 5.70 15.65
C VAL A 292 4.65 4.81 14.94
N LEU A 293 4.50 4.95 13.62
CA LEU A 293 3.57 4.15 12.85
C LEU A 293 3.93 2.65 12.88
N TRP A 294 5.22 2.34 12.71
CA TRP A 294 5.73 0.97 12.85
C TRP A 294 5.46 0.40 14.23
N HIS A 295 5.65 1.19 15.29
CA HIS A 295 5.39 0.77 16.66
C HIS A 295 3.90 0.46 16.89
N ILE A 296 3.00 1.32 16.42
CA ILE A 296 1.54 1.13 16.53
C ILE A 296 1.13 -0.16 15.82
N GLU A 297 1.54 -0.36 14.56
CA GLU A 297 1.18 -1.55 13.79
C GLU A 297 1.81 -2.82 14.38
N ASN A 298 3.05 -2.75 14.87
CA ASN A 298 3.67 -3.88 15.54
C ASN A 298 2.91 -4.24 16.84
N SER A 299 2.48 -3.25 17.63
CA SER A 299 1.67 -3.49 18.83
C SER A 299 0.33 -4.16 18.49
N GLN A 300 -0.35 -3.69 17.44
CA GLN A 300 -1.59 -4.30 16.95
C GLN A 300 -1.37 -5.74 16.49
N TYR A 301 -0.30 -6.00 15.74
CA TYR A 301 0.07 -7.35 15.33
C TYR A 301 0.29 -8.27 16.55
N GLN A 302 1.07 -7.82 17.55
CA GLN A 302 1.38 -8.65 18.73
C GLN A 302 0.11 -9.00 19.49
N PHE A 303 -0.79 -8.02 19.66
CA PHE A 303 -2.09 -8.24 20.27
C PHE A 303 -2.90 -9.31 19.51
N CYS A 304 -3.00 -9.21 18.18
CA CYS A 304 -3.77 -10.14 17.37
C CYS A 304 -3.19 -11.55 17.37
N VAL A 305 -1.87 -11.69 17.27
CA VAL A 305 -1.21 -13.00 17.34
C VAL A 305 -1.38 -13.64 18.71
N ASN A 306 -1.25 -12.86 19.79
CA ASN A 306 -1.49 -13.38 21.14
C ASN A 306 -2.93 -13.88 21.33
N GLU A 307 -3.93 -13.14 20.83
CA GLU A 307 -5.33 -13.60 20.90
C GLU A 307 -5.55 -14.88 20.07
N LEU A 308 -4.96 -14.98 18.87
CA LEU A 308 -5.02 -16.21 18.08
C LEU A 308 -4.31 -17.39 18.75
N LEU A 309 -3.18 -17.16 19.43
CA LEU A 309 -2.49 -18.21 20.18
C LEU A 309 -3.32 -18.71 21.37
N LEU A 310 -4.03 -17.81 22.06
CA LEU A 310 -4.99 -18.17 23.11
C LEU A 310 -6.15 -18.99 22.53
N GLN A 311 -6.77 -18.53 21.44
CA GLN A 311 -7.81 -19.28 20.74
C GLN A 311 -7.32 -20.67 20.29
N LYS A 312 -6.07 -20.77 19.80
CA LYS A 312 -5.48 -22.05 19.38
C LYS A 312 -5.38 -23.04 20.55
N HIS A 313 -5.00 -22.56 21.72
CA HIS A 313 -4.88 -23.38 22.92
C HIS A 313 -6.24 -23.93 23.37
N GLU A 314 -7.29 -23.12 23.27
CA GLU A 314 -8.67 -23.48 23.66
C GLU A 314 -9.42 -24.27 22.59
N ALA A 315 -8.99 -24.21 21.33
CA ALA A 315 -9.62 -24.90 20.22
C ALA A 315 -9.63 -26.43 20.44
N THR A 316 -10.82 -27.01 20.42
CA THR A 316 -11.06 -28.45 20.54
C THR A 316 -11.10 -29.15 19.19
N SER A 317 -11.48 -28.43 18.13
CA SER A 317 -11.54 -28.95 16.77
C SER A 317 -10.19 -28.87 16.07
N SER A 318 -9.77 -29.97 15.44
CA SER A 318 -8.52 -30.00 14.63
C SER A 318 -8.59 -29.05 13.43
N LEU A 319 -9.78 -28.88 12.83
CA LEU A 319 -10.02 -27.92 11.76
C LEU A 319 -9.86 -26.47 12.25
N GLU A 320 -10.39 -26.17 13.43
CA GLU A 320 -10.27 -24.84 14.03
C GLU A 320 -8.81 -24.49 14.31
N ARG A 321 -8.05 -25.43 14.88
CA ARG A 321 -6.60 -25.25 15.09
C ARG A 321 -5.86 -24.99 13.78
N ALA A 322 -6.14 -25.77 12.73
CA ALA A 322 -5.51 -25.59 11.42
C ALA A 322 -5.85 -24.22 10.80
N ILE A 323 -7.09 -23.75 10.95
CA ILE A 323 -7.50 -22.42 10.49
C ILE A 323 -6.75 -21.33 11.26
N ILE A 324 -6.68 -21.43 12.59
CA ILE A 324 -5.98 -20.45 13.43
C ILE A 324 -4.49 -20.41 13.09
N GLU A 325 -3.86 -21.58 12.89
CA GLU A 325 -2.47 -21.66 12.42
C GLU A 325 -2.27 -20.93 11.09
N ARG A 326 -3.18 -21.12 10.14
CA ARG A 326 -3.11 -20.39 8.87
C ARG A 326 -3.41 -18.90 8.98
N GLN A 327 -4.26 -18.47 9.90
CA GLN A 327 -4.43 -17.04 10.18
C GLN A 327 -3.12 -16.44 10.74
N ILE A 328 -2.42 -17.16 11.63
CA ILE A 328 -1.11 -16.74 12.15
C ILE A 328 -0.08 -16.65 11.01
N ASP A 329 -0.06 -17.63 10.09
CA ASP A 329 0.78 -17.60 8.89
C ASP A 329 0.55 -16.34 8.05
N ILE A 330 -0.71 -16.03 7.74
CA ILE A 330 -1.09 -14.83 6.99
C ILE A 330 -0.59 -13.56 7.70
N LEU A 331 -0.79 -13.46 9.02
CA LEU A 331 -0.33 -12.30 9.80
C LEU A 331 1.19 -12.17 9.82
N ASN A 332 1.92 -13.28 9.88
CA ASN A 332 3.38 -13.29 9.85
C ASN A 332 3.91 -12.78 8.51
N ASP A 333 3.33 -13.23 7.41
CA ASP A 333 3.72 -12.78 6.06
C ASP A 333 3.39 -11.30 5.86
N GLN A 334 2.19 -10.88 6.27
CA GLN A 334 1.78 -9.47 6.23
C GLN A 334 2.70 -8.58 7.07
N LYS A 335 3.11 -9.03 8.26
CA LYS A 335 4.07 -8.32 9.09
C LYS A 335 5.44 -8.20 8.41
N GLU A 336 5.96 -9.28 7.85
CA GLU A 336 7.26 -9.26 7.15
C GLU A 336 7.23 -8.26 5.98
N ILE A 337 6.15 -8.26 5.18
CA ILE A 337 5.95 -7.32 4.08
C ILE A 337 5.91 -5.88 4.60
N GLN A 338 5.17 -5.63 5.67
CA GLN A 338 4.97 -4.29 6.23
C GLN A 338 6.24 -3.74 6.91
N GLN A 339 7.01 -4.60 7.59
CA GLN A 339 8.32 -4.25 8.14
C GLN A 339 9.30 -3.84 7.03
N ASN A 340 9.34 -4.59 5.92
CA ASN A 340 10.17 -4.22 4.78
C ASN A 340 9.73 -2.87 4.17
N TYR A 341 8.42 -2.63 4.07
CA TYR A 341 7.89 -1.33 3.61
C TYR A 341 8.36 -0.18 4.50
N TYR A 342 8.29 -0.32 5.83
CA TYR A 342 8.80 0.72 6.74
C TYR A 342 10.30 0.91 6.63
N LEU A 343 11.08 -0.17 6.59
CA LEU A 343 12.52 -0.07 6.47
C LEU A 343 12.92 0.67 5.19
N PHE A 344 12.23 0.41 4.08
CA PHE A 344 12.45 1.10 2.81
C PHE A 344 12.13 2.60 2.89
N ASN A 345 11.00 2.97 3.51
CA ASN A 345 10.64 4.37 3.71
C ASN A 345 11.58 5.10 4.70
N ILE A 346 11.99 4.43 5.77
CA ILE A 346 12.97 4.97 6.73
C ILE A 346 14.32 5.16 6.05
N ALA A 347 14.75 4.22 5.21
CA ALA A 347 15.97 4.36 4.41
C ALA A 347 15.87 5.57 3.46
N ALA A 348 14.73 5.73 2.77
CA ALA A 348 14.47 6.90 1.93
C ALA A 348 14.57 8.21 2.71
N ALA A 349 13.94 8.27 3.89
CA ALA A 349 13.98 9.42 4.79
C ALA A 349 15.41 9.77 5.25
N ASN A 350 16.20 8.75 5.60
CA ASN A 350 17.59 8.92 6.01
C ASN A 350 18.46 9.44 4.86
N VAL A 351 18.28 8.91 3.65
CA VAL A 351 18.98 9.43 2.46
C VAL A 351 18.70 10.92 2.27
N PHE A 352 17.44 11.36 2.44
CA PHE A 352 17.09 12.78 2.39
C PHE A 352 17.73 13.61 3.49
N VAL A 353 17.60 13.18 4.75
CA VAL A 353 18.18 13.89 5.90
C VAL A 353 19.68 14.06 5.71
N LEU A 354 20.38 12.97 5.39
CA LEU A 354 21.83 12.98 5.25
C LEU A 354 22.27 13.84 4.06
N ALA A 355 21.59 13.72 2.91
CA ALA A 355 21.89 14.54 1.75
C ALA A 355 21.66 16.03 2.02
N PHE A 356 20.54 16.37 2.68
CA PHE A 356 20.21 17.75 3.03
C PHE A 356 21.17 18.30 4.09
N ALA A 357 21.44 17.56 5.17
CA ALA A 357 22.37 17.98 6.21
C ALA A 357 23.79 18.18 5.67
N ALA A 358 24.29 17.26 4.85
CA ALA A 358 25.60 17.38 4.23
C ALA A 358 25.68 18.60 3.28
N SER A 359 24.57 18.94 2.61
CA SER A 359 24.52 20.12 1.74
C SER A 359 24.67 21.46 2.48
N LEU A 360 24.44 21.47 3.80
CA LEU A 360 24.64 22.66 4.63
C LEU A 360 26.11 22.86 5.04
N ILE A 361 26.94 21.82 4.95
CA ILE A 361 28.32 21.83 5.46
C ILE A 361 29.32 21.78 4.30
N VAL A 362 29.00 21.03 3.25
CA VAL A 362 29.90 20.82 2.13
C VAL A 362 29.55 21.75 0.97
N SER A 363 30.59 22.37 0.41
CA SER A 363 30.46 23.20 -0.80
C SER A 363 31.43 22.67 -1.86
N GLY A 364 30.90 22.36 -3.04
CA GLY A 364 31.67 21.79 -4.14
C GLY A 364 30.74 21.37 -5.27
N PRO A 365 30.99 21.74 -6.55
CA PRO A 365 30.06 21.45 -7.65
C PRO A 365 29.71 19.97 -7.81
N LEU A 366 30.72 19.09 -7.78
CA LEU A 366 30.53 17.63 -7.86
C LEU A 366 29.83 17.08 -6.62
N THR A 367 30.18 17.59 -5.43
CA THR A 367 29.52 17.18 -4.19
C THR A 367 28.04 17.57 -4.19
N LEU A 368 27.70 18.78 -4.66
CA LEU A 368 26.31 19.23 -4.77
C LEU A 368 25.50 18.40 -5.77
N ILE A 369 26.11 17.95 -6.88
CA ILE A 369 25.46 16.99 -7.79
C ILE A 369 25.20 15.67 -7.06
N GLY A 370 26.19 15.13 -6.36
CA GLY A 370 26.05 13.89 -5.60
C GLY A 370 24.96 13.97 -4.53
N LEU A 371 24.90 15.07 -3.78
CA LEU A 371 23.87 15.31 -2.76
C LEU A 371 22.48 15.52 -3.37
N ALA A 372 22.37 16.19 -4.52
CA ALA A 372 21.12 16.32 -5.25
C ALA A 372 20.65 14.97 -5.81
N ALA A 373 21.56 14.14 -6.30
CA ALA A 373 21.27 12.79 -6.78
C ALA A 373 20.82 11.88 -5.63
N ALA A 374 21.47 11.95 -4.47
CA ALA A 374 21.03 11.26 -3.25
C ALA A 374 19.63 11.71 -2.83
N SER A 375 19.35 13.02 -2.79
CA SER A 375 18.01 13.55 -2.48
C SER A 375 16.96 13.02 -3.48
N MET A 376 17.31 12.98 -4.76
CA MET A 376 16.43 12.47 -5.79
C MET A 376 16.17 10.96 -5.66
N LEU A 377 17.19 10.17 -5.27
CA LEU A 377 17.04 8.76 -4.94
C LEU A 377 16.08 8.57 -3.76
N GLY A 378 16.24 9.35 -2.68
CA GLY A 378 15.31 9.33 -1.55
C GLY A 378 13.86 9.61 -1.99
N ASN A 379 13.67 10.60 -2.87
CA ASN A 379 12.35 10.92 -3.42
C ASN A 379 11.78 9.77 -4.26
N ALA A 380 12.62 9.16 -5.09
CA ALA A 380 12.26 8.03 -5.93
C ALA A 380 11.85 6.81 -5.10
N MET A 381 12.54 6.57 -3.99
CA MET A 381 12.18 5.51 -3.05
C MET A 381 10.79 5.75 -2.45
N TYR A 382 10.46 6.95 -1.95
CA TYR A 382 9.09 7.22 -1.49
C TYR A 382 8.04 6.99 -2.57
N ASN A 383 8.30 7.47 -3.79
CA ASN A 383 7.38 7.33 -4.91
C ASN A 383 7.23 5.88 -5.41
N THR A 384 8.11 4.96 -5.00
CA THR A 384 8.10 3.55 -5.40
C THR A 384 7.92 2.58 -4.23
N ALA A 385 7.59 3.09 -3.05
CA ALA A 385 7.43 2.29 -1.84
C ALA A 385 6.31 1.23 -1.98
N GLU A 386 5.23 1.54 -2.71
CA GLU A 386 4.15 0.59 -2.98
C GLU A 386 4.57 -0.53 -3.96
N GLU A 387 5.34 -0.21 -5.00
CA GLU A 387 5.94 -1.21 -5.88
C GLU A 387 6.95 -2.09 -5.13
N TYR A 388 7.74 -1.50 -4.24
CA TYR A 388 8.62 -2.27 -3.35
C TYR A 388 7.82 -3.22 -2.45
N LYS A 389 6.72 -2.74 -1.86
CA LYS A 389 5.81 -3.57 -1.07
C LYS A 389 5.22 -4.72 -1.87
N GLN A 390 4.83 -4.49 -3.13
CA GLN A 390 4.36 -5.53 -4.06
C GLN A 390 5.46 -6.55 -4.37
N TYR A 391 6.69 -6.10 -4.61
CA TYR A 391 7.84 -6.99 -4.79
C TYR A 391 8.08 -7.86 -3.54
N ARG A 392 8.11 -7.26 -2.34
CA ARG A 392 8.28 -8.02 -1.09
C ARG A 392 7.13 -9.00 -0.83
N ARG A 393 5.91 -8.67 -1.23
CA ARG A 393 4.77 -9.60 -1.19
C ARG A 393 5.01 -10.83 -2.07
N SER A 394 5.47 -10.65 -3.32
CA SER A 394 5.76 -11.80 -4.20
C SER A 394 6.85 -12.73 -3.65
N ILE A 395 7.83 -12.18 -2.90
CA ILE A 395 8.85 -12.98 -2.20
C ILE A 395 8.21 -13.77 -1.05
N ALA A 396 7.36 -13.12 -0.25
CA ALA A 396 6.65 -13.77 0.85
C ALA A 396 5.74 -14.91 0.34
N ASP A 397 5.03 -14.68 -0.75
CA ASP A 397 4.16 -15.68 -1.39
C ASP A 397 4.97 -16.90 -1.87
N LEU A 398 6.13 -16.68 -2.50
CA LEU A 398 7.06 -17.76 -2.91
C LEU A 398 7.62 -18.52 -1.71
N LYS A 399 8.01 -17.81 -0.65
CA LYS A 399 8.51 -18.41 0.60
C LYS A 399 7.43 -19.27 1.25
N ARG A 400 6.19 -18.77 1.30
CA ARG A 400 5.03 -19.49 1.84
C ARG A 400 4.77 -20.77 1.07
N GLU A 401 4.80 -20.71 -0.26
CA GLU A 401 4.58 -21.90 -1.08
C GLU A 401 5.75 -22.89 -0.98
N THR A 402 6.99 -22.41 -0.86
CA THR A 402 8.15 -23.28 -0.58
C THR A 402 7.97 -24.05 0.73
N LEU A 403 7.47 -23.40 1.78
CA LEU A 403 7.14 -24.06 3.05
C LEU A 403 5.99 -25.07 2.88
N ASN A 404 4.97 -24.74 2.08
CA ASN A 404 3.90 -25.68 1.76
C ASN A 404 4.42 -26.93 1.04
N GLY A 405 5.41 -26.81 0.16
CA GLY A 405 6.05 -27.94 -0.52
C GLY A 405 6.73 -28.92 0.44
N THR A 406 7.21 -28.45 1.60
CA THR A 406 7.74 -29.34 2.65
C THR A 406 6.66 -30.16 3.36
N LEU A 407 5.40 -29.69 3.32
CA LEU A 407 4.25 -30.36 3.92
C LEU A 407 3.54 -31.27 2.91
N VAL A 408 3.34 -30.79 1.69
CA VAL A 408 2.69 -31.50 0.58
C VAL A 408 3.36 -31.09 -0.74
N ALA A 409 4.09 -32.04 -1.36
CA ALA A 409 4.64 -31.90 -2.70
C ALA A 409 3.70 -32.58 -3.71
N ASP A 410 2.73 -31.82 -4.22
CA ASP A 410 1.78 -32.25 -5.27
C ASP A 410 2.08 -31.55 -6.61
N ASP A 411 1.58 -32.08 -7.74
CA ASP A 411 1.74 -31.43 -9.06
C ASP A 411 1.24 -29.97 -9.06
N TYR A 412 0.26 -29.68 -8.20
CA TYR A 412 -0.24 -28.33 -7.99
C TYR A 412 0.83 -27.40 -7.39
N HIS A 413 1.61 -27.87 -6.42
CA HIS A 413 2.74 -27.13 -5.84
C HIS A 413 3.73 -26.70 -6.92
N ASP A 414 4.13 -27.60 -7.81
CA ASP A 414 5.13 -27.31 -8.85
C ASP A 414 4.62 -26.24 -9.84
N VAL A 415 3.36 -26.37 -10.29
CA VAL A 415 2.73 -25.38 -11.18
C VAL A 415 2.59 -24.02 -10.47
N LEU A 416 2.17 -24.01 -9.20
CA LEU A 416 2.02 -22.78 -8.42
C LEU A 416 3.37 -22.10 -8.19
N MET A 417 4.42 -22.86 -7.86
CA MET A 417 5.79 -22.35 -7.70
C MET A 417 6.31 -21.72 -8.98
N GLN A 418 6.03 -22.31 -10.15
CA GLN A 418 6.42 -21.71 -11.43
C GLN A 418 5.72 -20.37 -11.65
N ASN A 419 4.41 -20.30 -11.40
CA ASN A 419 3.64 -19.06 -11.53
C ASN A 419 4.15 -17.97 -10.58
N LEU A 420 4.42 -18.32 -9.31
CA LEU A 420 4.94 -17.39 -8.30
C LEU A 420 6.32 -16.84 -8.68
N ARG A 421 7.20 -17.66 -9.25
CA ARG A 421 8.52 -17.20 -9.75
C ARG A 421 8.38 -16.19 -10.89
N VAL A 422 7.44 -16.42 -11.81
CA VAL A 422 7.16 -15.47 -12.91
C VAL A 422 6.62 -14.16 -12.35
N GLU A 423 5.69 -14.20 -11.40
CA GLU A 423 5.14 -13.01 -10.76
C GLU A 423 6.20 -12.23 -9.96
N GLN A 424 7.07 -12.94 -9.24
CA GLN A 424 8.19 -12.33 -8.51
C GLN A 424 9.14 -11.60 -9.47
N ALA A 425 9.55 -12.24 -10.57
CA ALA A 425 10.42 -11.63 -11.57
C ALA A 425 9.78 -10.39 -12.21
N ALA A 426 8.47 -10.44 -12.48
CA ALA A 426 7.70 -9.31 -12.98
C ALA A 426 7.64 -8.15 -11.97
N ALA A 427 7.35 -8.45 -10.70
CA ALA A 427 7.28 -7.46 -9.63
C ALA A 427 8.65 -6.81 -9.35
N GLN A 428 9.72 -7.60 -9.35
CA GLN A 428 11.11 -7.11 -9.22
C GLN A 428 11.47 -6.16 -10.37
N THR A 429 11.20 -6.58 -11.61
CA THR A 429 11.49 -5.78 -12.81
C THR A 429 10.72 -4.47 -12.76
N LYS A 430 9.43 -4.50 -12.41
CA LYS A 430 8.59 -3.32 -12.26
C LYS A 430 9.14 -2.35 -11.20
N PHE A 431 9.51 -2.87 -10.03
CA PHE A 431 10.07 -2.06 -8.94
C PHE A 431 11.36 -1.35 -9.37
N TRP A 432 12.37 -2.10 -9.81
CA TRP A 432 13.66 -1.52 -10.19
C TRP A 432 13.55 -0.55 -11.35
N LYS A 433 12.71 -0.87 -12.33
CA LYS A 433 12.44 0.00 -13.46
C LYS A 433 11.82 1.32 -13.01
N ASN A 434 10.76 1.28 -12.21
CA ASN A 434 10.11 2.49 -11.69
C ASN A 434 11.07 3.30 -10.80
N LEU A 435 11.88 2.64 -9.97
CA LEU A 435 12.87 3.31 -9.14
C LEU A 435 13.92 4.04 -10.00
N MET A 436 14.48 3.38 -11.02
CA MET A 436 15.43 3.99 -11.94
C MET A 436 14.83 5.18 -12.68
N PHE A 437 13.62 5.04 -13.25
CA PHE A 437 12.95 6.14 -13.94
C PHE A 437 12.72 7.33 -13.00
N ASN A 438 12.24 7.06 -11.79
CA ASN A 438 11.98 8.09 -10.78
C ASN A 438 13.25 8.67 -10.15
N THR A 439 14.44 8.08 -10.34
CA THR A 439 15.69 8.58 -9.73
C THR A 439 16.40 9.60 -10.60
N GLY A 440 16.26 9.55 -11.93
CA GLY A 440 17.09 10.42 -12.77
C GLY A 440 16.54 10.74 -14.13
N PHE A 441 15.48 10.08 -14.59
CA PHE A 441 15.11 10.19 -15.99
C PHE A 441 14.60 11.59 -16.35
N THR A 442 13.72 12.18 -15.53
CA THR A 442 13.26 13.55 -15.77
C THR A 442 14.40 14.55 -15.62
N ALA A 443 15.31 14.36 -14.67
CA ALA A 443 16.48 15.22 -14.55
C ALA A 443 17.36 15.15 -15.80
N LEU A 444 17.57 13.94 -16.32
CA LEU A 444 18.34 13.70 -17.54
C LEU A 444 17.68 14.34 -18.77
N ILE A 445 16.35 14.29 -18.91
CA ILE A 445 15.64 15.04 -19.98
C ILE A 445 15.85 16.55 -19.82
N ILE A 446 15.72 17.09 -18.61
CA ILE A 446 15.88 18.54 -18.36
C ILE A 446 17.32 18.97 -18.66
N THR A 447 18.32 18.23 -18.18
CA THR A 447 19.73 18.49 -18.49
C THR A 447 20.00 18.35 -19.99
N ALA A 448 19.47 17.32 -20.64
CA ALA A 448 19.59 17.18 -22.09
C ALA A 448 18.94 18.35 -22.82
N ALA A 449 17.80 18.86 -22.36
CA ALA A 449 17.15 20.02 -22.94
C ALA A 449 17.98 21.30 -22.76
N ALA A 450 18.82 21.41 -21.72
CA ALA A 450 19.73 22.53 -21.56
C ALA A 450 20.90 22.52 -22.55
N VAL A 451 21.23 21.32 -23.03
CA VAL A 451 22.37 21.06 -23.88
C VAL A 451 21.94 21.01 -25.34
N SER A 452 20.91 20.22 -25.66
CA SER A 452 20.42 20.02 -27.01
C SER A 452 18.96 19.54 -27.04
N TRP A 453 18.11 20.32 -27.71
CA TRP A 453 16.68 20.01 -27.83
C TRP A 453 16.37 18.68 -28.57
N PRO A 454 17.02 18.36 -29.71
CA PRO A 454 16.84 17.06 -30.37
C PRO A 454 17.17 15.85 -29.49
N ILE A 455 18.22 15.97 -28.65
CA ILE A 455 18.60 14.91 -27.71
C ILE A 455 17.50 14.73 -26.66
N ALA A 456 16.99 15.83 -26.10
CA ALA A 456 15.90 15.80 -25.13
C ALA A 456 14.61 15.18 -25.72
N LEU A 457 14.25 15.51 -26.96
CA LEU A 457 13.12 14.90 -27.66
C LEU A 457 13.32 13.40 -27.85
N SER A 458 14.51 12.98 -28.29
CA SER A 458 14.85 11.57 -28.49
C SER A 458 14.74 10.78 -27.19
N LEU A 459 15.28 11.32 -26.09
CA LEU A 459 15.16 10.74 -24.75
C LEU A 459 13.71 10.68 -24.26
N THR A 460 12.91 11.70 -24.58
CA THR A 460 11.48 11.73 -24.24
C THR A 460 10.70 10.66 -25.03
N LEU A 461 11.01 10.45 -26.31
CA LEU A 461 10.39 9.38 -27.11
C LEU A 461 10.79 7.99 -26.58
N VAL A 462 12.07 7.81 -26.23
CA VAL A 462 12.54 6.57 -25.59
C VAL A 462 11.82 6.34 -24.26
N TYR A 463 11.63 7.38 -23.44
CA TYR A 463 10.86 7.32 -22.20
C TYR A 463 9.42 6.89 -22.43
N ILE A 464 8.73 7.56 -23.35
CA ILE A 464 7.34 7.27 -23.67
C ILE A 464 7.23 5.82 -24.14
N GLY A 465 8.06 5.40 -25.11
CA GLY A 465 8.07 4.03 -25.61
C GLY A 465 8.41 3.00 -24.52
N CYS A 466 9.37 3.32 -23.65
CA CYS A 466 9.71 2.47 -22.51
C CYS A 466 8.58 2.38 -21.48
N LYS A 467 7.79 3.45 -21.28
CA LYS A 467 6.68 3.49 -20.32
C LYS A 467 5.42 2.82 -20.86
N THR A 468 5.04 3.10 -22.10
CA THR A 468 3.85 2.54 -22.75
C THR A 468 3.98 1.04 -23.00
N ASN A 469 5.14 0.57 -23.47
CA ASN A 469 5.40 -0.87 -23.63
C ASN A 469 5.30 -1.64 -22.30
N ASN A 470 5.34 -0.97 -21.14
CA ASN A 470 5.18 -1.64 -19.85
C ASN A 470 3.77 -1.70 -19.33
N GLU A 471 2.95 -0.68 -19.59
CA GLU A 471 1.56 -0.68 -19.18
C GLU A 471 0.81 -1.81 -19.91
N ASP A 472 1.20 -2.13 -21.15
CA ASP A 472 0.55 -3.18 -21.95
C ASP A 472 1.15 -4.59 -21.76
N ARG A 473 2.47 -4.73 -21.49
CA ARG A 473 3.10 -6.07 -21.33
C ARG A 473 3.07 -6.63 -19.91
N TRP A 474 2.98 -5.77 -18.89
CA TRP A 474 3.06 -6.18 -17.48
C TRP A 474 1.81 -5.87 -16.67
N GLN A 475 0.77 -5.32 -17.31
CA GLN A 475 -0.59 -5.64 -16.89
C GLN A 475 -0.94 -6.99 -17.51
N PRO A 476 -0.85 -8.12 -16.78
CA PRO A 476 -1.72 -9.22 -17.14
C PRO A 476 -3.12 -8.61 -17.11
N LYS A 477 -3.82 -8.64 -18.27
CA LYS A 477 -5.18 -8.16 -18.46
C LYS A 477 -5.92 -8.14 -17.12
N GLN A 478 -6.05 -6.96 -16.51
CA GLN A 478 -6.85 -6.83 -15.29
C GLN A 478 -8.35 -6.89 -15.59
N SER A 479 -8.74 -7.10 -16.85
CA SER A 479 -10.08 -7.49 -17.27
C SER A 479 -10.04 -8.88 -17.92
N GLU A 480 -10.84 -9.80 -17.41
CA GLU A 480 -10.96 -11.23 -17.77
C GLU A 480 -10.03 -12.15 -16.96
N SER A 481 -10.51 -12.50 -15.76
CA SER A 481 -10.10 -13.63 -14.93
C SER A 481 -8.59 -13.81 -14.73
N LYS A 482 -7.98 -13.01 -13.84
CA LYS A 482 -6.96 -13.60 -12.97
C LYS A 482 -7.61 -14.81 -12.28
N PRO A 483 -6.91 -15.94 -12.05
CA PRO A 483 -7.31 -16.79 -10.94
C PRO A 483 -7.27 -15.89 -9.70
N GLU A 484 -8.44 -15.46 -9.24
CA GLU A 484 -8.61 -14.68 -8.03
C GLU A 484 -8.03 -15.52 -6.91
N HIS A 485 -6.90 -15.04 -6.37
CA HIS A 485 -6.11 -15.63 -5.29
C HIS A 485 -5.29 -16.87 -5.69
N LEU A 486 -3.97 -16.69 -5.76
CA LEU A 486 -3.03 -17.82 -5.70
C LEU A 486 -3.28 -18.52 -4.36
N ASN A 487 -3.73 -19.78 -4.40
CA ASN A 487 -4.12 -20.53 -3.20
C ASN A 487 -2.86 -20.94 -2.40
N ILE A 488 -2.11 -19.98 -1.87
CA ILE A 488 -0.89 -20.23 -1.06
C ILE A 488 -1.22 -20.52 0.41
N TYR A 489 -2.43 -20.20 0.89
CA TYR A 489 -2.86 -20.50 2.26
C TYR A 489 -3.78 -21.73 2.30
N ARG A 490 -3.29 -22.86 1.78
CA ARG A 490 -4.01 -24.13 1.70
C ARG A 490 -4.15 -24.76 3.09
N LEU A 491 -5.34 -25.28 3.40
CA LEU A 491 -5.57 -26.15 4.54
C LEU A 491 -5.14 -27.57 4.15
N PHE A 492 -4.25 -28.15 4.97
CA PHE A 492 -3.79 -29.53 4.82
C PHE A 492 -4.53 -30.43 5.81
N ASN A 493 -4.98 -31.60 5.37
CA ASN A 493 -5.65 -32.56 6.25
C ASN A 493 -4.63 -33.22 7.17
N ALA A 494 -4.92 -33.26 8.48
CA ALA A 494 -4.07 -33.92 9.48
C ALA A 494 -3.88 -35.44 9.28
N ASN A 495 -4.60 -36.06 8.33
CA ASN A 495 -4.56 -37.49 8.04
C ASN A 495 -3.66 -37.87 6.85
N SER A 496 -3.01 -36.93 6.16
CA SER A 496 -1.98 -37.29 5.18
C SER A 496 -0.68 -37.60 5.92
N THR A 497 -0.60 -38.78 6.52
CA THR A 497 0.64 -39.37 7.00
C THR A 497 1.57 -39.63 5.83
N ASN A 498 2.36 -38.63 5.45
CA ASN A 498 3.76 -38.87 5.14
C ASN A 498 4.53 -38.30 6.32
N LYS A 499 5.28 -39.18 7.01
CA LYS A 499 6.14 -38.82 8.14
C LYS A 499 6.92 -37.54 7.82
N PRO A 500 7.00 -36.56 8.73
CA PRO A 500 8.03 -35.54 8.62
C PRO A 500 9.40 -36.24 8.62
N PRO A 501 10.35 -35.88 7.76
CA PRO A 501 11.72 -36.32 7.95
C PRO A 501 12.19 -35.82 9.31
N ARG A 502 12.87 -36.71 10.03
CA ARG A 502 13.46 -36.47 11.34
C ARG A 502 14.19 -35.12 11.32
N ALA A 503 13.88 -34.27 12.30
CA ALA A 503 14.65 -33.08 12.61
C ALA A 503 16.02 -33.49 13.15
N GLU A 504 16.90 -33.94 12.27
CA GLU A 504 18.28 -34.33 12.57
C GLU A 504 19.11 -34.37 11.29
N GLU A 505 18.91 -33.39 10.40
CA GLU A 505 19.86 -33.06 9.33
C GLU A 505 19.67 -31.59 8.98
N ALA A 506 20.00 -30.74 9.97
CA ALA A 506 20.32 -29.34 9.72
C ALA A 506 21.64 -29.32 8.92
N VAL A 507 21.54 -29.53 7.61
CA VAL A 507 22.63 -29.22 6.68
C VAL A 507 22.67 -27.70 6.56
N SER A 508 23.60 -27.14 7.32
CA SER A 508 24.25 -25.85 7.10
C SER A 508 24.43 -25.55 5.62
N LEU A 509 23.75 -24.51 5.12
CA LEU A 509 24.12 -23.77 3.92
C LEU A 509 24.16 -22.28 4.28
N PRO A 510 25.07 -21.52 3.66
CA PRO A 510 25.91 -20.58 4.37
C PRO A 510 25.27 -19.20 4.47
N LEU A 511 25.47 -18.57 5.64
CA LEU A 511 25.59 -17.13 5.69
C LEU A 511 26.79 -16.72 4.82
N SER A 512 26.52 -16.22 3.61
CA SER A 512 27.39 -15.25 2.96
C SER A 512 26.53 -14.21 2.25
N ILE A 513 26.08 -13.22 3.02
CA ILE A 513 25.91 -11.86 2.51
C ILE A 513 26.87 -11.03 3.36
N THR A 514 28.05 -10.81 2.82
CA THR A 514 28.91 -9.69 3.19
C THR A 514 28.83 -8.67 2.07
N GLU A 515 28.50 -7.45 2.50
CA GLU A 515 28.57 -6.14 1.81
C GLU A 515 27.47 -5.76 0.81
#